data_AF-A0AAJ6QQZ3-F1
#
_entry.id   AF-A0AAJ6QQZ3-F1
#
_cell.length_a   1.000
_cell.length_b   1.000
_cell.length_c   1.000
_cell.angle_alpha   90.00
_cell.angle_beta   90.00
_cell.angle_gamma   90.00
#
_symmetry.space_group_name_H-M   'P 1'
#
loop_
_entity.id
_entity.type
_entity.pdbx_description
1 polymer ?
#
loop_
_entity_poly.entity_id
_entity_poly.type
_entity_poly.pdbx_seq_one_letter_code
_entity_poly.pdbx_strand_id
1 'polypeptide(L)'
;MTTEIASDIKKLLRKQEFPTVAIEAIGQLQKILANFVGMSVPQQVVQVCNEVLEEFVFFEKKRKKLSAIREIQILDLICASFQTCAQESCRNLFFVMFPPTDKRLLDQRMPILTRLISLAVTLKVDTILDCAAFWFHVVGIKTTVSLQLVEYLLRDLFESGTSPCLSHEPALLVNTSPAFCATFVTATTFIYSMRLPPKALLELLATWLEENLYLSYVPLETVMPTAQTFVPGLIRWIVLTDPNSETDASVTNRLHLALLKIILKAPQGIIQVDNFVALFEALEKPSELQIERFVQILQAALTAQCVQGKPEELRRVIEGFPPTKLRDLVLEYNVKDPLQKLS
;
A
#
# COMPACT_ATOMS: atom_id res chain seq x y z
N MET A 1 -18.27 -16.00 -31.49
CA MET A 1 -17.81 -14.59 -31.53
C MET A 1 -16.48 -14.40 -30.81
N THR A 2 -16.34 -14.70 -29.51
CA THR A 2 -15.07 -14.51 -28.76
C THR A 2 -13.90 -15.39 -29.22
N THR A 3 -14.16 -16.64 -29.59
CA THR A 3 -13.13 -17.56 -30.13
C THR A 3 -12.61 -17.17 -31.51
N GLU A 4 -13.47 -16.57 -32.33
CA GLU A 4 -13.12 -16.07 -33.67
C GLU A 4 -12.25 -14.83 -33.58
N ILE A 5 -12.62 -13.88 -32.71
CA ILE A 5 -11.81 -12.69 -32.37
C ILE A 5 -10.41 -13.12 -31.89
N ALA A 6 -10.33 -14.10 -30.98
CA ALA A 6 -9.05 -14.62 -30.49
C ALA A 6 -8.19 -15.22 -31.61
N SER A 7 -8.80 -15.99 -32.51
CA SER A 7 -8.11 -16.60 -33.65
C SER A 7 -7.54 -15.55 -34.61
N ASP A 8 -8.32 -14.51 -34.92
CA ASP A 8 -7.90 -13.48 -35.87
C ASP A 8 -6.83 -12.56 -35.29
N ILE A 9 -6.93 -12.21 -33.99
CA ILE A 9 -5.87 -11.49 -33.28
C ILE A 9 -4.57 -12.32 -33.30
N LYS A 10 -4.63 -13.61 -32.98
CA LYS A 10 -3.44 -14.48 -33.01
C LYS A 10 -2.82 -14.58 -34.41
N LYS A 11 -3.63 -14.71 -35.46
CA LYS A 11 -3.15 -14.73 -36.85
C LYS A 11 -2.46 -13.43 -37.23
N LEU A 12 -2.97 -12.28 -36.77
CA LEU A 12 -2.35 -10.98 -37.00
C LEU A 12 -1.01 -10.87 -36.27
N LEU A 13 -0.99 -11.19 -34.98
CA LEU A 13 0.19 -11.05 -34.12
C LEU A 13 1.33 -12.00 -34.52
N ARG A 14 1.03 -13.22 -34.99
CA ARG A 14 2.06 -14.18 -35.45
C ARG A 14 2.88 -13.71 -36.64
N LYS A 15 2.44 -12.67 -37.36
CA LYS A 15 3.18 -12.07 -38.48
C LYS A 15 4.21 -11.04 -38.03
N GLN A 16 4.20 -10.66 -36.75
CA GLN A 16 5.03 -9.61 -36.19
C GLN A 16 6.20 -10.20 -35.40
N GLU A 17 7.29 -9.46 -35.33
CA GLU A 17 8.45 -9.78 -34.49
C GLU A 17 8.49 -8.93 -33.23
N PHE A 18 9.27 -9.37 -32.24
CA PHE A 18 9.50 -8.60 -31.03
C PHE A 18 10.42 -7.41 -31.32
N PRO A 19 10.15 -6.19 -30.79
CA PRO A 19 9.14 -5.85 -29.76
C PRO A 19 7.74 -5.51 -30.28
N THR A 20 7.59 -5.26 -31.58
CA THR A 20 6.33 -4.80 -32.20
C THR A 20 5.14 -5.69 -31.89
N VAL A 21 5.34 -7.02 -31.88
CA VAL A 21 4.27 -7.98 -31.54
C VAL A 21 3.71 -7.78 -30.13
N ALA A 22 4.54 -7.41 -29.15
CA ALA A 22 4.11 -7.21 -27.78
C ALA A 22 3.34 -5.88 -27.64
N ILE A 23 3.81 -4.82 -28.32
CA ILE A 23 3.13 -3.52 -28.39
C ILE A 23 1.73 -3.69 -28.98
N GLU A 24 1.64 -4.34 -30.14
CA GLU A 24 0.35 -4.56 -30.81
C GLU A 24 -0.56 -5.47 -29.98
N ALA A 25 -0.01 -6.51 -29.34
CA ALA A 25 -0.77 -7.38 -28.45
C ALA A 25 -1.41 -6.58 -27.31
N ILE A 26 -0.64 -5.75 -26.60
CA ILE A 26 -1.16 -4.91 -25.52
C ILE A 26 -2.23 -3.94 -26.05
N GLY A 27 -1.98 -3.29 -27.19
CA GLY A 27 -2.94 -2.38 -27.82
C GLY A 27 -4.27 -3.05 -28.19
N GLN A 28 -4.24 -4.30 -28.69
CA GLN A 28 -5.45 -5.06 -28.98
C GLN A 28 -6.21 -5.44 -27.70
N LEU A 29 -5.49 -5.81 -26.63
CA LEU A 29 -6.10 -6.09 -25.33
C LEU A 29 -6.78 -4.85 -24.74
N GLN A 30 -6.14 -3.68 -24.82
CA GLN A 30 -6.74 -2.41 -24.39
C GLN A 30 -8.04 -2.12 -25.15
N LYS A 31 -8.06 -2.30 -26.49
CA LYS A 31 -9.29 -2.12 -27.31
C LYS A 31 -10.42 -3.05 -26.88
N ILE A 32 -10.12 -4.31 -26.56
CA ILE A 32 -11.11 -5.28 -26.09
C ILE A 32 -11.66 -4.84 -24.73
N LEU A 33 -10.76 -4.52 -23.80
CA LEU A 33 -11.10 -4.23 -22.40
C LEU A 33 -11.76 -2.86 -22.20
N ALA A 34 -11.55 -1.92 -23.13
CA ALA A 34 -12.24 -0.63 -23.16
C ALA A 34 -13.78 -0.77 -23.24
N ASN A 35 -14.29 -1.89 -23.77
CA ASN A 35 -15.74 -2.15 -23.82
C ASN A 35 -16.35 -2.54 -22.45
N PHE A 36 -15.51 -2.76 -21.44
CA PHE A 36 -15.93 -3.22 -20.10
C PHE A 36 -15.55 -2.22 -19.01
N VAL A 37 -15.37 -0.97 -19.38
CA VAL A 37 -15.12 0.13 -18.44
C VAL A 37 -16.32 0.27 -17.49
N GLY A 38 -16.06 0.29 -16.17
CA GLY A 38 -17.10 0.32 -15.13
C GLY A 38 -17.90 -0.98 -14.96
N MET A 39 -17.52 -2.06 -15.65
CA MET A 39 -18.22 -3.35 -15.63
C MET A 39 -17.27 -4.50 -15.31
N SER A 40 -17.81 -5.62 -14.85
CA SER A 40 -17.02 -6.85 -14.72
C SER A 40 -16.69 -7.41 -16.11
N VAL A 41 -15.42 -7.75 -16.33
CA VAL A 41 -14.97 -8.37 -17.59
C VAL A 41 -15.47 -9.82 -17.63
N PRO A 42 -16.22 -10.24 -18.67
CA PRO A 42 -16.70 -11.61 -18.79
C PRO A 42 -15.55 -12.62 -18.82
N GLN A 43 -15.74 -13.79 -18.20
CA GLN A 43 -14.70 -14.82 -18.07
C GLN A 43 -14.15 -15.28 -19.43
N GLN A 44 -14.99 -15.35 -20.47
CA GLN A 44 -14.54 -15.73 -21.82
C GLN A 44 -13.58 -14.69 -22.41
N VAL A 45 -13.78 -13.40 -22.10
CA VAL A 45 -12.88 -12.33 -22.53
C VAL A 45 -11.56 -12.42 -21.78
N VAL A 46 -11.61 -12.64 -20.47
CA VAL A 46 -10.41 -12.87 -19.64
C VAL A 46 -9.56 -14.03 -20.19
N GLN A 47 -10.20 -15.14 -20.59
CA GLN A 47 -9.52 -16.28 -21.21
C GLN A 47 -8.81 -15.89 -22.52
N VAL A 48 -9.49 -15.17 -23.42
CA VAL A 48 -8.89 -14.69 -24.68
C VAL A 48 -7.69 -13.79 -24.40
N CYS A 49 -7.83 -12.86 -23.46
CA CYS A 49 -6.74 -11.96 -23.10
C CYS A 49 -5.54 -12.73 -22.51
N ASN A 50 -5.79 -13.71 -21.64
CA ASN A 50 -4.74 -14.57 -21.08
C ASN A 50 -4.01 -15.37 -22.16
N GLU A 51 -4.74 -15.91 -23.13
CA GLU A 51 -4.11 -16.64 -24.24
C GLU A 51 -3.17 -15.77 -25.08
N VAL A 52 -3.51 -14.49 -25.28
CA VAL A 52 -2.68 -13.50 -25.99
C VAL A 52 -1.48 -13.10 -25.14
N LEU A 53 -1.68 -12.82 -23.85
CA LEU A 53 -0.60 -12.48 -22.91
C LEU A 53 0.44 -13.61 -22.81
N GLU A 54 -0.02 -14.85 -22.65
CA GLU A 54 0.82 -16.05 -22.58
C GLU A 54 1.69 -16.24 -23.83
N GLU A 55 1.17 -15.95 -25.03
CA GLU A 55 1.84 -16.23 -26.30
C GLU A 55 2.76 -15.08 -26.76
N PHE A 56 2.31 -13.82 -26.59
CA PHE A 56 2.95 -12.66 -27.24
C PHE A 56 3.54 -11.61 -26.30
N VAL A 57 3.17 -11.60 -25.01
CA VAL A 57 3.68 -10.64 -24.03
C VAL A 57 4.64 -11.31 -23.06
N PHE A 58 4.17 -12.29 -22.28
CA PHE A 58 4.97 -12.99 -21.29
C PHE A 58 5.71 -14.21 -21.85
N PHE A 59 5.38 -14.64 -23.07
CA PHE A 59 6.01 -15.76 -23.79
C PHE A 59 6.07 -17.08 -22.99
N GLU A 60 5.08 -17.30 -22.12
CA GLU A 60 4.97 -18.42 -21.16
C GLU A 60 4.86 -19.79 -21.86
N LYS A 61 4.31 -19.82 -23.08
CA LYS A 61 4.19 -21.04 -23.90
C LYS A 61 5.48 -21.46 -24.62
N LYS A 62 6.46 -20.57 -24.73
CA LYS A 62 7.73 -20.89 -25.40
C LYS A 62 8.63 -21.61 -24.39
N ARG A 63 9.15 -22.80 -24.75
CA ARG A 63 10.03 -23.62 -23.89
C ARG A 63 11.32 -22.93 -23.42
N LYS A 64 11.62 -21.71 -23.88
CA LYS A 64 12.77 -20.91 -23.47
C LYS A 64 12.28 -19.80 -22.54
N LYS A 65 12.77 -19.79 -21.29
CA LYS A 65 12.58 -18.67 -20.35
C LYS A 65 13.00 -17.36 -21.03
N LEU A 66 12.29 -16.27 -20.73
CA LEU A 66 12.67 -14.93 -21.16
C LEU A 66 14.11 -14.63 -20.70
N SER A 67 14.92 -14.03 -21.57
CA SER A 67 16.20 -13.48 -21.15
C SER A 67 15.95 -12.22 -20.31
N ALA A 68 16.87 -11.90 -19.39
CA ALA A 68 16.76 -10.70 -18.55
C ALA A 68 16.56 -9.42 -19.38
N ILE A 69 17.24 -9.31 -20.53
CA ILE A 69 17.09 -8.17 -21.45
C ILE A 69 15.66 -8.07 -21.98
N ARG A 70 15.07 -9.19 -22.42
CA ARG A 70 13.71 -9.20 -22.94
C ARG A 70 12.69 -8.90 -21.86
N GLU A 71 12.93 -9.37 -20.65
CA GLU A 71 12.06 -9.07 -19.52
C GLU A 71 12.04 -7.57 -19.22
N ILE A 72 13.20 -6.92 -19.16
CA ILE A 72 13.29 -5.46 -19.00
C ILE A 72 12.57 -4.72 -20.15
N GLN A 73 12.77 -5.17 -21.39
CA GLN A 73 12.06 -4.60 -22.54
C GLN A 73 10.54 -4.75 -22.41
N ILE A 74 10.05 -5.90 -21.95
CA ILE A 74 8.60 -6.09 -21.71
C ILE A 74 8.10 -5.13 -20.64
N LEU A 75 8.82 -4.96 -19.54
CA LEU A 75 8.44 -4.02 -18.47
C LEU A 75 8.35 -2.58 -18.99
N ASP A 76 9.34 -2.14 -19.76
CA ASP A 76 9.37 -0.81 -20.39
C ASP A 76 8.18 -0.60 -21.36
N LEU A 77 7.89 -1.62 -22.19
CA LEU A 77 6.72 -1.59 -23.08
C LEU A 77 5.39 -1.51 -22.33
N ILE A 78 5.26 -2.26 -21.22
CA ILE A 78 4.07 -2.19 -20.37
C ILE A 78 3.94 -0.78 -19.78
N CYS A 79 5.01 -0.21 -19.21
CA CYS A 79 5.03 1.17 -18.71
C CYS A 79 4.58 2.18 -19.78
N ALA A 80 5.18 2.16 -20.96
CA ALA A 80 4.82 3.04 -22.07
C ALA A 80 3.35 2.89 -22.49
N SER A 81 2.83 1.65 -22.49
CA SER A 81 1.42 1.39 -22.84
C SER A 81 0.43 1.90 -21.80
N PHE A 82 0.80 1.89 -20.51
CA PHE A 82 -0.05 2.37 -19.43
C PHE A 82 -0.07 3.90 -19.32
N GLN A 83 0.98 4.58 -19.79
CA GLN A 83 1.02 6.05 -19.87
C GLN A 83 0.09 6.63 -20.96
N THR A 84 -0.28 5.83 -21.96
CA THR A 84 -1.12 6.26 -23.08
C THR A 84 -2.57 5.77 -22.99
N CYS A 85 -2.88 4.97 -21.96
CA CYS A 85 -4.15 4.28 -21.78
C CYS A 85 -5.10 5.05 -20.83
N ALA A 86 -6.40 4.99 -21.09
CA ALA A 86 -7.41 5.55 -20.18
C ALA A 86 -7.49 4.75 -18.87
N GLN A 87 -7.50 5.43 -17.72
CA GLN A 87 -7.29 4.85 -16.39
C GLN A 87 -8.10 3.57 -16.10
N GLU A 88 -9.40 3.56 -16.40
CA GLU A 88 -10.27 2.41 -16.14
C GLU A 88 -9.96 1.19 -17.03
N SER A 89 -9.57 1.42 -18.29
CA SER A 89 -9.12 0.33 -19.17
C SER A 89 -7.79 -0.25 -18.70
N CYS A 90 -6.92 0.56 -18.10
CA CYS A 90 -5.64 0.10 -17.58
C CYS A 90 -5.83 -0.78 -16.35
N ARG A 91 -6.82 -0.47 -15.50
CA ARG A 91 -7.19 -1.33 -14.36
C ARG A 91 -7.60 -2.72 -14.85
N ASN A 92 -8.54 -2.81 -15.79
CA ASN A 92 -8.96 -4.11 -16.35
C ASN A 92 -7.77 -4.89 -16.95
N LEU A 93 -6.89 -4.21 -17.69
CA LEU A 93 -5.68 -4.84 -18.23
C LEU A 93 -4.75 -5.36 -17.13
N PHE A 94 -4.55 -4.57 -16.08
CA PHE A 94 -3.71 -4.94 -14.94
C PHE A 94 -4.24 -6.19 -14.22
N PHE A 95 -5.55 -6.27 -13.97
CA PHE A 95 -6.16 -7.47 -13.37
C PHE A 95 -6.07 -8.71 -14.25
N VAL A 96 -6.15 -8.55 -15.57
CA VAL A 96 -5.99 -9.67 -16.49
C VAL A 96 -4.53 -10.10 -16.58
N MET A 97 -3.58 -9.16 -16.53
CA MET A 97 -2.15 -9.48 -16.47
C MET A 97 -1.80 -10.20 -15.17
N PHE A 98 -2.34 -9.76 -14.04
CA PHE A 98 -2.02 -10.26 -12.70
C PHE A 98 -3.29 -10.69 -11.95
N PRO A 99 -3.91 -11.81 -12.34
CA PRO A 99 -5.23 -12.20 -11.83
C PRO A 99 -5.16 -12.67 -10.37
N PRO A 100 -5.79 -11.96 -9.41
CA PRO A 100 -5.72 -12.33 -8.01
C PRO A 100 -6.45 -13.64 -7.69
N THR A 101 -7.41 -14.02 -8.53
CA THR A 101 -8.23 -15.24 -8.37
C THR A 101 -7.56 -16.50 -8.90
N ASP A 102 -6.55 -16.39 -9.78
CA ASP A 102 -5.79 -17.52 -10.32
C ASP A 102 -4.39 -17.56 -9.70
N LYS A 103 -4.28 -18.25 -8.57
CA LYS A 103 -3.04 -18.33 -7.80
C LYS A 103 -1.87 -18.88 -8.63
N ARG A 104 -2.09 -19.89 -9.47
CA ARG A 104 -1.01 -20.52 -10.24
C ARG A 104 -0.44 -19.56 -11.26
N LEU A 105 -1.32 -18.86 -11.98
CA LEU A 105 -0.91 -17.88 -12.97
C LEU A 105 -0.26 -16.66 -12.32
N LEU A 106 -0.80 -16.23 -11.17
CA LEU A 106 -0.22 -15.15 -10.39
C LEU A 106 1.18 -15.50 -9.86
N ASP A 107 1.37 -16.70 -9.30
CA ASP A 107 2.68 -17.15 -8.80
C ASP A 107 3.73 -17.14 -9.93
N GLN A 108 3.33 -17.51 -11.15
CA GLN A 108 4.20 -17.44 -12.33
C GLN A 108 4.56 -16.01 -12.74
N ARG A 109 3.62 -15.06 -12.61
CA ARG A 109 3.78 -13.67 -13.04
C ARG A 109 4.24 -12.72 -11.94
N MET A 110 4.29 -13.17 -10.68
CA MET A 110 4.68 -12.38 -9.53
C MET A 110 6.05 -11.69 -9.70
N PRO A 111 7.11 -12.33 -10.25
CA PRO A 111 8.39 -11.65 -10.47
C PRO A 111 8.27 -10.44 -11.41
N ILE A 112 7.44 -10.56 -12.44
CA ILE A 112 7.19 -9.48 -13.41
C ILE A 112 6.37 -8.37 -12.73
N LEU A 113 5.34 -8.72 -11.95
CA LEU A 113 4.54 -7.75 -11.18
C LEU A 113 5.41 -6.91 -10.25
N THR A 114 6.25 -7.56 -9.44
CA THR A 114 7.16 -6.88 -8.51
C THR A 114 8.08 -5.91 -9.24
N ARG A 115 8.73 -6.36 -10.32
CA ARG A 115 9.66 -5.53 -11.10
C ARG A 115 8.95 -4.41 -11.84
N LEU A 116 7.73 -4.65 -12.32
CA LEU A 116 6.91 -3.63 -12.96
C LEU A 116 6.56 -2.52 -11.97
N ILE A 117 6.12 -2.85 -10.76
CA ILE A 117 5.79 -1.85 -9.74
C ILE A 117 7.05 -1.09 -9.32
N SER A 118 8.19 -1.77 -9.12
CA SER A 118 9.45 -1.09 -8.80
C SER A 118 9.91 -0.14 -9.91
N LEU A 119 9.80 -0.58 -11.17
CA LEU A 119 10.09 0.27 -12.32
C LEU A 119 9.12 1.46 -12.39
N ALA A 120 7.83 1.24 -12.12
CA ALA A 120 6.82 2.29 -12.09
C ALA A 120 7.06 3.32 -10.98
N VAL A 121 7.58 2.90 -9.81
CA VAL A 121 8.04 3.82 -8.75
C VAL A 121 9.22 4.65 -9.25
N THR A 122 10.18 4.02 -9.93
CA THR A 122 11.38 4.68 -10.45
C THR A 122 11.05 5.68 -11.56
N LEU A 123 10.17 5.29 -12.49
CA LEU A 123 9.73 6.08 -13.63
C LEU A 123 8.52 6.99 -13.33
N LYS A 124 7.98 6.92 -12.10
CA LYS A 124 6.82 7.70 -11.65
C LYS A 124 5.58 7.52 -12.55
N VAL A 125 5.27 6.27 -12.91
CA VAL A 125 4.11 5.91 -13.75
C VAL A 125 2.86 5.77 -12.88
N ASP A 126 2.16 6.88 -12.65
CA ASP A 126 0.93 6.99 -11.84
C ASP A 126 -0.12 5.92 -12.15
N THR A 127 -0.44 5.69 -13.42
CA THR A 127 -1.49 4.75 -13.83
C THR A 127 -1.21 3.32 -13.37
N ILE A 128 0.04 2.86 -13.40
CA ILE A 128 0.43 1.54 -12.89
C ILE A 128 0.37 1.51 -11.36
N LEU A 129 0.86 2.55 -10.71
CA LEU A 129 0.88 2.64 -9.24
C LEU A 129 -0.55 2.63 -8.67
N ASP A 130 -1.47 3.37 -9.29
CA ASP A 130 -2.89 3.38 -8.94
C ASP A 130 -3.55 2.03 -9.19
N CYS A 131 -3.23 1.36 -10.31
CA CYS A 131 -3.70 -0.01 -10.57
C CYS A 131 -3.19 -0.98 -9.49
N ALA A 132 -1.94 -0.86 -9.07
CA ALA A 132 -1.35 -1.68 -8.02
C ALA A 132 -2.03 -1.42 -6.66
N ALA A 133 -2.28 -0.16 -6.31
CA ALA A 133 -3.00 0.22 -5.10
C ALA A 133 -4.40 -0.41 -5.04
N PHE A 134 -5.15 -0.30 -6.14
CA PHE A 134 -6.46 -0.91 -6.26
C PHE A 134 -6.38 -2.45 -6.27
N TRP A 135 -5.36 -3.04 -6.88
CA TRP A 135 -5.11 -4.49 -6.86
C TRP A 135 -4.90 -5.01 -5.43
N PHE A 136 -4.09 -4.34 -4.61
CA PHE A 136 -3.93 -4.66 -3.18
C PHE A 136 -5.26 -4.58 -2.41
N HIS A 137 -6.12 -3.62 -2.77
CA HIS A 137 -7.43 -3.49 -2.15
C HIS A 137 -8.31 -4.71 -2.44
N VAL A 138 -8.39 -5.13 -3.71
CA VAL A 138 -9.18 -6.29 -4.15
C VAL A 138 -8.63 -7.60 -3.58
N VAL A 139 -7.30 -7.76 -3.55
CA VAL A 139 -6.65 -8.95 -2.98
C VAL A 139 -6.79 -9.00 -1.46
N GLY A 140 -6.83 -7.84 -0.81
CA GLY A 140 -6.77 -7.71 0.63
C GLY A 140 -5.32 -7.52 1.11
N ILE A 141 -5.06 -6.37 1.71
CA ILE A 141 -3.72 -5.91 2.07
C ILE A 141 -2.97 -6.78 3.10
N LYS A 142 -3.71 -7.55 3.92
CA LYS A 142 -3.16 -8.46 4.94
C LYS A 142 -2.87 -9.87 4.41
N THR A 143 -3.20 -10.16 3.17
CA THR A 143 -2.98 -11.49 2.60
C THR A 143 -1.50 -11.77 2.41
N THR A 144 -1.11 -13.05 2.46
CA THR A 144 0.28 -13.48 2.25
C THR A 144 0.85 -13.00 0.93
N VAL A 145 0.04 -13.01 -0.14
CA VAL A 145 0.42 -12.53 -1.47
C VAL A 145 0.75 -11.04 -1.46
N SER A 146 -0.09 -10.23 -0.82
CA SER A 146 0.13 -8.78 -0.73
C SER A 146 1.37 -8.45 0.09
N LEU A 147 1.54 -9.11 1.25
CA LEU A 147 2.69 -8.90 2.11
C LEU A 147 3.99 -9.34 1.43
N GLN A 148 3.99 -10.48 0.73
CA GLN A 148 5.16 -10.95 -0.04
C GLN A 148 5.57 -9.95 -1.13
N LEU A 149 4.61 -9.41 -1.90
CA LEU A 149 4.89 -8.40 -2.91
C LEU A 149 5.55 -7.16 -2.29
N VAL A 150 5.03 -6.69 -1.16
CA VAL A 150 5.59 -5.52 -0.44
C VAL A 150 6.96 -5.82 0.16
N GLU A 151 7.20 -7.02 0.69
CA GLU A 151 8.54 -7.44 1.15
C GLU A 151 9.57 -7.44 0.02
N TYR A 152 9.19 -7.84 -1.20
CA TYR A 152 10.08 -7.73 -2.35
C TYR A 152 10.35 -6.27 -2.75
N LEU A 153 9.32 -5.44 -2.77
CA LEU A 153 9.46 -4.00 -3.06
C LEU A 153 10.35 -3.32 -2.03
N LEU A 154 10.20 -3.64 -0.74
CA LEU A 154 11.06 -3.09 0.32
C LEU A 154 12.53 -3.45 0.09
N ARG A 155 12.84 -4.70 -0.27
CA ARG A 155 14.21 -5.11 -0.58
C ARG A 155 14.78 -4.43 -1.81
N ASP A 156 13.97 -4.27 -2.84
CA ASP A 156 14.42 -3.65 -4.09
C ASP A 156 14.62 -2.13 -3.94
N LEU A 157 13.72 -1.46 -3.22
CA LEU A 157 13.74 -0.01 -3.03
C LEU A 157 14.74 0.45 -1.96
N PHE A 158 14.97 -0.32 -0.89
CA PHE A 158 15.78 0.11 0.25
C PHE A 158 17.08 -0.68 0.47
N GLU A 159 17.15 -1.97 0.13
CA GLU A 159 18.34 -2.79 0.43
C GLU A 159 19.31 -2.88 -0.75
N SER A 160 18.79 -2.83 -1.98
CA SER A 160 19.60 -3.08 -3.19
C SER A 160 20.46 -1.88 -3.61
N GLY A 161 20.35 -0.72 -2.93
CA GLY A 161 21.15 0.50 -3.20
C GLY A 161 20.95 1.11 -4.59
N THR A 162 20.01 0.57 -5.36
CA THR A 162 19.81 0.81 -6.80
C THR A 162 18.66 1.76 -7.11
N SER A 163 17.93 2.28 -6.12
CA SER A 163 16.82 3.22 -6.38
C SER A 163 17.23 4.68 -6.13
N PRO A 164 17.79 5.38 -7.13
CA PRO A 164 18.09 6.82 -7.02
C PRO A 164 16.82 7.69 -6.90
N CYS A 165 15.63 7.14 -7.19
CA CYS A 165 14.39 7.89 -7.18
C CYS A 165 14.00 8.35 -5.76
N LEU A 166 14.15 7.46 -4.77
CA LEU A 166 13.82 7.78 -3.37
C LEU A 166 14.85 8.70 -2.70
N SER A 167 16.07 8.82 -3.25
CA SER A 167 17.12 9.68 -2.69
C SER A 167 17.09 11.12 -3.21
N HIS A 168 16.59 11.37 -4.42
CA HIS A 168 16.62 12.72 -5.02
C HIS A 168 15.30 13.49 -4.89
N GLU A 169 14.14 12.84 -5.05
CA GLU A 169 12.83 13.50 -4.96
C GLU A 169 11.79 12.59 -4.28
N PRO A 170 12.01 12.20 -3.01
CA PRO A 170 11.09 11.33 -2.29
C PRO A 170 9.66 11.88 -2.23
N ALA A 171 9.52 13.21 -2.11
CA ALA A 171 8.25 13.91 -2.09
C ALA A 171 7.44 13.78 -3.38
N LEU A 172 8.06 13.50 -4.55
CA LEU A 172 7.29 13.50 -5.80
C LEU A 172 6.35 12.30 -5.89
N LEU A 173 6.73 11.14 -5.33
CA LEU A 173 5.91 9.93 -5.40
C LEU A 173 4.57 10.08 -4.69
N VAL A 174 4.53 10.78 -3.55
CA VAL A 174 3.28 11.02 -2.80
C VAL A 174 2.30 11.89 -3.58
N ASN A 175 2.80 12.73 -4.49
CA ASN A 175 1.99 13.56 -5.38
C ASN A 175 1.60 12.81 -6.67
N THR A 176 2.45 11.89 -7.15
CA THR A 176 2.19 11.06 -8.33
C THR A 176 1.11 10.01 -8.07
N SER A 177 1.20 9.25 -6.98
CA SER A 177 0.19 8.24 -6.63
C SER A 177 0.03 8.13 -5.10
N PRO A 178 -0.81 9.01 -4.49
CA PRO A 178 -1.09 8.96 -3.06
C PRO A 178 -1.70 7.62 -2.62
N ALA A 179 -2.54 7.02 -3.46
CA ALA A 179 -3.20 5.74 -3.17
C ALA A 179 -2.19 4.60 -3.04
N PHE A 180 -1.20 4.54 -3.93
CA PHE A 180 -0.12 3.57 -3.84
C PHE A 180 0.72 3.79 -2.58
N CYS A 181 1.14 5.03 -2.31
CA CYS A 181 1.92 5.36 -1.12
C CYS A 181 1.18 4.94 0.17
N ALA A 182 -0.09 5.31 0.32
CA ALA A 182 -0.90 4.94 1.49
C ALA A 182 -1.04 3.41 1.63
N THR A 183 -1.25 2.70 0.52
CA THR A 183 -1.37 1.23 0.49
C THR A 183 -0.04 0.58 0.86
N PHE A 184 1.06 1.01 0.26
CA PHE A 184 2.40 0.48 0.50
C PHE A 184 2.79 0.61 1.98
N VAL A 185 2.58 1.80 2.57
CA VAL A 185 2.87 2.03 4.00
C VAL A 185 1.96 1.17 4.86
N THR A 186 0.66 1.09 4.54
CA THR A 186 -0.30 0.28 5.31
C THR A 186 0.11 -1.20 5.32
N ALA A 187 0.47 -1.77 4.17
CA ALA A 187 0.98 -3.14 4.09
C ALA A 187 2.27 -3.31 4.89
N THR A 188 3.16 -2.31 4.83
CA THR A 188 4.42 -2.34 5.56
C THR A 188 4.22 -2.35 7.08
N THR A 189 3.17 -1.69 7.59
CA THR A 189 2.83 -1.78 9.03
C THR A 189 2.44 -3.17 9.49
N PHE A 190 1.96 -4.05 8.60
CA PHE A 190 1.71 -5.45 8.93
C PHE A 190 2.99 -6.29 8.92
N ILE A 191 3.94 -5.99 8.03
CA ILE A 191 5.27 -6.65 7.98
C ILE A 191 6.10 -6.31 9.21
N TYR A 192 6.05 -5.04 9.63
CA TYR A 192 6.75 -4.53 10.83
C TYR A 192 5.76 -4.28 11.97
N SER A 193 4.97 -5.30 12.31
CA SER A 193 3.90 -5.18 13.32
C SER A 193 4.42 -4.98 14.74
N MET A 194 5.56 -5.60 15.08
CA MET A 194 6.14 -5.65 16.42
C MET A 194 7.60 -5.18 16.48
N ARG A 195 8.09 -4.56 15.40
CA ARG A 195 9.45 -4.04 15.29
C ARG A 195 9.46 -2.76 14.47
N LEU A 196 10.49 -1.95 14.63
CA LEU A 196 10.67 -0.78 13.77
C LEU A 196 11.09 -1.20 12.36
N PRO A 197 10.61 -0.52 11.31
CA PRO A 197 11.15 -0.67 9.98
C PRO A 197 12.52 0.00 9.83
N PRO A 198 13.24 -0.27 8.72
CA PRO A 198 14.51 0.39 8.43
C PRO A 198 14.39 1.92 8.46
N LYS A 199 15.41 2.59 8.99
CA LYS A 199 15.44 4.06 9.13
C LYS A 199 15.14 4.81 7.83
N ALA A 200 15.65 4.33 6.69
CA ALA A 200 15.38 4.95 5.38
C ALA A 200 13.87 4.98 5.04
N LEU A 201 13.11 3.95 5.44
CA LEU A 201 11.66 3.95 5.26
C LEU A 201 10.99 4.98 6.19
N LEU A 202 11.44 5.08 7.43
CA LEU A 202 10.91 6.07 8.40
C LEU A 202 11.17 7.50 7.93
N GLU A 203 12.36 7.78 7.37
CA GLU A 203 12.73 9.08 6.79
C GLU A 203 11.89 9.42 5.56
N LEU A 204 11.67 8.43 4.69
CA LEU A 204 10.79 8.58 3.53
C LEU A 204 9.36 8.91 3.97
N LEU A 205 8.81 8.15 4.92
CA LEU A 205 7.46 8.40 5.43
C LEU A 205 7.37 9.77 6.12
N ALA A 206 8.37 10.17 6.89
CA ALA A 206 8.40 11.49 7.52
C ALA A 206 8.32 12.60 6.46
N THR A 207 9.08 12.46 5.38
CA THR A 207 9.06 13.39 4.25
C THR A 207 7.69 13.41 3.57
N TRP A 208 7.08 12.25 3.31
CA TRP A 208 5.74 12.18 2.71
C TRP A 208 4.66 12.83 3.58
N LEU A 209 4.73 12.66 4.90
CA LEU A 209 3.74 13.23 5.82
C LEU A 209 3.93 14.72 6.07
N GLU A 210 5.15 15.24 5.92
CA GLU A 210 5.41 16.68 5.92
C GLU A 210 4.77 17.37 4.72
N GLU A 211 4.79 16.71 3.57
CA GLU A 211 4.15 17.21 2.34
C GLU A 211 2.63 17.01 2.34
N ASN A 212 2.15 15.83 2.75
CA ASN A 212 0.73 15.48 2.67
C ASN A 212 0.25 14.64 3.87
N LEU A 213 -0.25 15.32 4.90
CA LEU A 213 -0.88 14.67 6.06
C LEU A 213 -2.16 13.88 5.71
N TYR A 214 -2.85 14.22 4.61
CA TYR A 214 -4.06 13.52 4.18
C TYR A 214 -3.75 12.15 3.56
N LEU A 215 -2.47 11.81 3.36
CA LEU A 215 -2.04 10.48 2.92
C LEU A 215 -2.63 9.37 3.80
N SER A 216 -2.79 9.62 5.10
CA SER A 216 -3.38 8.69 6.07
C SER A 216 -4.85 8.37 5.83
N TYR A 217 -5.54 9.16 5.00
CA TYR A 217 -6.98 9.05 4.75
C TYR A 217 -7.33 8.96 3.27
N VAL A 218 -6.34 8.67 2.41
CA VAL A 218 -6.59 8.50 0.97
C VAL A 218 -7.57 7.34 0.79
N PRO A 219 -8.78 7.60 0.26
CA PRO A 219 -9.75 6.54 0.04
C PRO A 219 -9.26 5.67 -1.13
N LEU A 220 -9.14 4.37 -0.88
CA LEU A 220 -9.21 3.40 -1.97
C LEU A 220 -10.70 3.30 -2.33
N GLU A 221 -11.05 3.62 -3.58
CA GLU A 221 -12.43 3.67 -4.08
C GLU A 221 -13.32 2.54 -3.51
N THR A 222 -14.17 2.92 -2.55
CA THR A 222 -15.50 2.37 -2.20
C THR A 222 -15.78 0.87 -2.38
N VAL A 223 -14.94 -0.05 -1.88
CA VAL A 223 -15.35 -1.48 -1.77
C VAL A 223 -15.43 -2.01 -0.34
N MET A 224 -14.93 -1.31 0.69
CA MET A 224 -15.16 -1.73 2.09
C MET A 224 -15.46 -0.58 3.06
N PRO A 225 -16.37 -0.79 4.04
CA PRO A 225 -16.73 0.19 5.07
C PRO A 225 -15.63 0.46 6.12
N THR A 226 -14.46 -0.18 6.01
CA THR A 226 -13.30 0.07 6.88
C THR A 226 -12.04 0.17 6.03
N ALA A 227 -11.83 1.33 5.39
CA ALA A 227 -10.56 1.63 4.74
C ALA A 227 -9.43 1.48 5.77
N GLN A 228 -8.60 0.45 5.62
CA GLN A 228 -7.45 0.23 6.51
C GLN A 228 -6.43 1.32 6.21
N THR A 229 -6.06 2.07 7.25
CA THR A 229 -5.03 3.10 7.17
C THR A 229 -3.77 2.60 7.87
N PHE A 230 -2.62 3.21 7.55
CA PHE A 230 -1.38 2.93 8.27
C PHE A 230 -1.34 3.56 9.66
N VAL A 231 -2.34 4.36 10.07
CA VAL A 231 -2.33 5.10 11.35
C VAL A 231 -2.11 4.19 12.56
N PRO A 232 -2.83 3.06 12.73
CA PRO A 232 -2.58 2.15 13.84
C PRO A 232 -1.16 1.58 13.85
N GLY A 233 -0.59 1.30 12.68
CA GLY A 233 0.78 0.84 12.56
C GLY A 233 1.81 1.91 12.90
N LEU A 234 1.57 3.14 12.46
CA LEU A 234 2.42 4.29 12.78
C LEU A 234 2.41 4.60 14.27
N ILE A 235 1.26 4.50 14.94
CA ILE A 235 1.15 4.59 16.41
C ILE A 235 2.08 3.56 17.06
N ARG A 236 2.04 2.30 16.62
CA ARG A 236 2.92 1.23 17.14
C ARG A 236 4.39 1.58 16.93
N TRP A 237 4.80 2.00 15.74
CA TRP A 237 6.20 2.36 15.47
C TRP A 237 6.71 3.50 16.37
N ILE A 238 5.91 4.55 16.56
CA ILE A 238 6.31 5.69 17.40
C ILE A 238 6.44 5.30 18.87
N VAL A 239 5.53 4.46 19.37
CA VAL A 239 5.54 4.00 20.76
C VAL A 239 6.58 2.89 21.00
N LEU A 240 6.88 2.04 20.02
CA LEU A 240 7.89 0.98 20.14
C LEU A 240 9.33 1.48 19.91
N THR A 241 9.53 2.77 19.64
CA THR A 241 10.88 3.31 19.41
C THR A 241 11.73 3.23 20.67
N ASP A 242 12.98 2.75 20.53
CA ASP A 242 13.94 2.68 21.62
C ASP A 242 14.32 4.10 22.09
N PRO A 243 14.12 4.44 23.37
CA PRO A 243 14.51 5.74 23.92
C PRO A 243 16.02 6.02 23.86
N ASN A 244 16.87 5.00 23.76
CA ASN A 244 18.32 5.15 23.78
C ASN A 244 18.96 5.29 22.39
N SER A 245 18.18 5.17 21.31
CA SER A 245 18.68 5.37 19.94
C SER A 245 18.66 6.86 19.58
N GLU A 246 19.74 7.57 19.86
CA GLU A 246 19.92 8.99 19.46
C GLU A 246 19.79 9.18 17.94
N THR A 247 20.20 8.18 17.15
CA THR A 247 20.15 8.21 15.69
C THR A 247 18.73 8.14 15.12
N ASP A 248 17.78 7.58 15.85
CA ASP A 248 16.38 7.44 15.42
C ASP A 248 15.45 8.51 16.02
N ALA A 249 15.88 9.17 17.11
CA ALA A 249 15.08 10.13 17.85
C ALA A 249 14.53 11.28 16.98
N SER A 250 15.36 11.85 16.09
CA SER A 250 14.95 12.95 15.22
C SER A 250 13.81 12.56 14.26
N VAL A 251 13.96 11.43 13.56
CA VAL A 251 12.98 10.93 12.59
C VAL A 251 11.69 10.53 13.31
N THR A 252 11.80 9.82 14.43
CA THR A 252 10.63 9.45 15.21
C THR A 252 9.90 10.66 15.78
N ASN A 253 10.60 11.71 16.21
CA ASN A 253 9.96 12.93 16.69
C ASN A 253 9.20 13.68 15.56
N ARG A 254 9.77 13.73 14.35
CA ARG A 254 9.07 14.25 13.16
C ARG A 254 7.80 13.46 12.86
N LEU A 255 7.91 12.12 12.83
CA LEU A 255 6.78 11.22 12.64
C LEU A 255 5.73 11.35 13.75
N HIS A 256 6.16 11.51 15.00
CA HIS A 256 5.27 11.73 16.12
C HIS A 256 4.48 13.03 15.98
N LEU A 257 5.14 14.14 15.66
CA LEU A 257 4.46 15.41 15.39
C LEU A 257 3.48 15.28 14.21
N ALA A 258 3.88 14.61 13.13
CA ALA A 258 3.01 14.36 11.99
C ALA A 258 1.79 13.52 12.39
N LEU A 259 1.98 12.46 13.16
CA LEU A 259 0.90 11.60 13.68
C LEU A 259 -0.09 12.39 14.53
N LEU A 260 0.37 13.25 15.44
CA LEU A 260 -0.52 14.09 16.24
C LEU A 260 -1.35 15.02 15.36
N LYS A 261 -0.73 15.64 14.33
CA LYS A 261 -1.45 16.47 13.35
C LYS A 261 -2.46 15.68 12.52
N ILE A 262 -2.14 14.44 12.16
CA ILE A 262 -3.05 13.51 11.46
C ILE A 262 -4.26 13.22 12.35
N ILE A 263 -4.01 12.78 13.58
CA ILE A 263 -5.06 12.41 14.55
C ILE A 263 -6.00 13.58 14.84
N LEU A 264 -5.47 14.79 15.03
CA LEU A 264 -6.30 15.98 15.28
C LEU A 264 -7.20 16.37 14.10
N LYS A 265 -6.93 15.84 12.89
CA LYS A 265 -7.74 16.03 11.68
C LYS A 265 -8.51 14.77 11.29
N ALA A 266 -8.48 13.73 12.12
CA ALA A 266 -9.06 12.44 11.82
C ALA A 266 -10.60 12.51 11.77
N PRO A 267 -11.25 11.78 10.85
CA PRO A 267 -12.68 11.52 10.94
C PRO A 267 -13.05 10.80 12.25
N GLN A 268 -14.27 11.04 12.73
CA GLN A 268 -14.78 10.37 13.91
C GLN A 268 -14.78 8.83 13.73
N GLY A 269 -14.39 8.13 14.79
CA GLY A 269 -14.39 6.67 14.86
C GLY A 269 -13.38 5.92 14.00
N ILE A 270 -12.40 6.60 13.39
CA ILE A 270 -11.44 5.91 12.49
C ILE A 270 -10.42 5.02 13.24
N ILE A 271 -10.14 5.30 14.52
CA ILE A 271 -9.19 4.54 15.35
C ILE A 271 -9.95 3.63 16.30
N GLN A 272 -9.79 2.31 16.17
CA GLN A 272 -10.40 1.36 17.08
C GLN A 272 -9.64 1.28 18.42
N VAL A 273 -10.37 1.18 19.54
CA VAL A 273 -9.82 0.96 20.89
C VAL A 273 -8.91 -0.27 20.94
N ASP A 274 -9.26 -1.33 20.23
CA ASP A 274 -8.46 -2.56 20.12
C ASP A 274 -7.01 -2.31 19.68
N ASN A 275 -6.75 -1.27 18.89
CA ASN A 275 -5.38 -0.93 18.50
C ASN A 275 -4.54 -0.44 19.69
N PHE A 276 -5.14 0.30 20.62
CA PHE A 276 -4.48 0.77 21.84
C PHE A 276 -4.31 -0.36 22.86
N VAL A 277 -5.32 -1.22 23.00
CA VAL A 277 -5.27 -2.40 23.88
C VAL A 277 -4.15 -3.35 23.43
N ALA A 278 -4.12 -3.71 22.15
CA ALA A 278 -3.08 -4.60 21.62
C ALA A 278 -1.67 -4.01 21.74
N LEU A 279 -1.53 -2.68 21.61
CA LEU A 279 -0.25 -2.02 21.81
C LEU A 279 0.17 -1.98 23.29
N PHE A 280 -0.78 -1.77 24.21
CA PHE A 280 -0.50 -1.86 25.64
C PHE A 280 -0.02 -3.26 26.04
N GLU A 281 -0.70 -4.30 25.57
CA GLU A 281 -0.33 -5.70 25.85
C GLU A 281 1.05 -6.06 25.29
N ALA A 282 1.45 -5.44 24.17
CA ALA A 282 2.79 -5.60 23.60
C ALA A 282 3.91 -4.92 24.41
N LEU A 283 3.58 -3.99 25.31
CA LEU A 283 4.53 -3.24 26.12
C LEU A 283 4.71 -3.92 27.49
N GLU A 284 5.55 -4.96 27.56
CA GLU A 284 5.78 -5.69 28.83
C GLU A 284 6.41 -4.81 29.94
N LYS A 285 7.39 -3.98 29.58
CA LYS A 285 8.11 -3.05 30.49
C LYS A 285 8.41 -1.73 29.77
N PRO A 286 7.39 -0.88 29.58
CA PRO A 286 7.56 0.34 28.82
C PRO A 286 8.45 1.33 29.57
N SER A 287 9.35 1.99 28.84
CA SER A 287 10.08 3.14 29.35
C SER A 287 9.17 4.37 29.49
N GLU A 288 9.59 5.36 30.28
CA GLU A 288 8.85 6.61 30.47
C GLU A 288 8.49 7.29 29.14
N LEU A 289 9.43 7.33 28.18
CA LEU A 289 9.18 7.91 26.85
C LEU A 289 8.06 7.19 26.09
N GLN A 290 7.99 5.86 26.18
CA GLN A 290 6.97 5.07 25.49
C GLN A 290 5.59 5.31 26.10
N ILE A 291 5.53 5.39 27.44
CA ILE A 291 4.31 5.75 28.18
C ILE A 291 3.85 7.15 27.75
N GLU A 292 4.75 8.14 27.79
CA GLU A 292 4.43 9.52 27.43
C GLU A 292 3.94 9.63 25.98
N ARG A 293 4.61 9.00 25.00
CA ARG A 293 4.16 8.98 23.61
C ARG A 293 2.79 8.31 23.45
N PHE A 294 2.59 7.16 24.09
CA PHE A 294 1.30 6.46 24.07
C PHE A 294 0.18 7.38 24.59
N VAL A 295 0.39 7.99 25.74
CA VAL A 295 -0.60 8.85 26.40
C VAL A 295 -0.85 10.13 25.60
N GLN A 296 0.17 10.75 24.99
CA GLN A 296 0.01 11.92 24.11
C GLN A 296 -0.84 11.60 22.88
N ILE A 297 -0.57 10.47 22.22
CA ILE A 297 -1.33 9.99 21.06
C ILE A 297 -2.79 9.73 21.47
N LEU A 298 -3.00 9.04 22.59
CA LEU A 298 -4.34 8.75 23.08
C LEU A 298 -5.11 10.03 23.46
N GLN A 299 -4.46 10.98 24.12
CA GLN A 299 -5.04 12.29 24.42
C GLN A 299 -5.49 13.01 23.14
N ALA A 300 -4.64 13.05 22.11
CA ALA A 300 -4.98 13.67 20.83
C ALA A 300 -6.19 12.96 20.19
N ALA A 301 -6.22 11.64 20.23
CA ALA A 301 -7.30 10.84 19.64
C ALA A 301 -8.65 11.02 20.37
N LEU A 302 -8.62 11.10 21.70
CA LEU A 302 -9.81 11.41 22.52
C LEU A 302 -10.29 12.84 22.28
N THR A 303 -9.38 13.80 22.19
CA THR A 303 -9.70 15.21 21.91
C THR A 303 -10.35 15.37 20.54
N ALA A 304 -9.84 14.64 19.54
CA ALA A 304 -10.38 14.62 18.17
C ALA A 304 -11.66 13.78 18.02
N GLN A 305 -12.09 13.07 19.08
CA GLN A 305 -13.23 12.14 19.04
C GLN A 305 -13.12 11.08 17.93
N CYS A 306 -11.88 10.69 17.60
CA CYS A 306 -11.62 9.76 16.50
C CYS A 306 -11.45 8.31 16.97
N VAL A 307 -11.66 8.05 18.27
CA VAL A 307 -11.58 6.71 18.87
C VAL A 307 -12.96 6.06 18.93
N GLN A 308 -13.08 4.83 18.42
CA GLN A 308 -14.29 4.01 18.47
C GLN A 308 -14.06 2.76 19.31
N GLY A 309 -14.97 2.47 20.25
CA GLY A 309 -14.91 1.29 21.11
C GLY A 309 -15.41 1.58 22.52
N LYS A 310 -15.15 0.67 23.47
CA LYS A 310 -15.61 0.82 24.86
C LYS A 310 -14.63 1.68 25.66
N PRO A 311 -15.06 2.81 26.26
CA PRO A 311 -14.17 3.67 27.03
C PRO A 311 -13.56 2.96 28.25
N GLU A 312 -14.23 1.95 28.80
CA GLU A 312 -13.75 1.16 29.94
C GLU A 312 -12.51 0.31 29.62
N GLU A 313 -12.29 -0.03 28.35
CA GLU A 313 -11.09 -0.74 27.92
C GLU A 313 -9.90 0.21 27.83
N LEU A 314 -10.10 1.43 27.31
CA LEU A 314 -9.07 2.48 27.34
C LEU A 314 -8.68 2.86 28.77
N ARG A 315 -9.67 2.97 29.67
CA ARG A 315 -9.43 3.24 31.08
C ARG A 315 -8.50 2.20 31.69
N ARG A 316 -8.82 0.91 31.50
CA ARG A 316 -8.00 -0.21 31.99
C ARG A 316 -6.57 -0.17 31.43
N VAL A 317 -6.42 0.17 30.16
CA VAL A 317 -5.09 0.34 29.53
C VAL A 317 -4.29 1.46 30.20
N ILE A 318 -4.88 2.64 30.39
CA ILE A 318 -4.18 3.78 31.02
C ILE A 318 -3.86 3.48 32.49
N GLU A 319 -4.82 2.88 33.22
CA GLU A 319 -4.64 2.46 34.62
C GLU A 319 -3.57 1.36 34.77
N GLY A 320 -3.27 0.61 33.71
CA GLY A 320 -2.23 -0.41 33.69
C GLY A 320 -0.78 0.11 33.61
N PHE A 321 -0.56 1.34 33.14
CA PHE A 321 0.79 1.93 33.08
C PHE A 321 1.26 2.44 34.46
N PRO A 322 2.60 2.49 34.70
CA PRO A 322 3.17 3.25 35.81
C PRO A 322 2.67 4.71 35.83
N PRO A 323 2.49 5.32 37.02
CA PRO A 323 1.99 6.69 37.12
C PRO A 323 2.98 7.70 36.52
N THR A 324 2.47 8.56 35.64
CA THR A 324 3.18 9.75 35.14
C THR A 324 2.26 10.95 35.21
N LYS A 325 2.83 12.17 35.25
CA LYS A 325 2.04 13.41 35.32
C LYS A 325 1.03 13.49 34.17
N LEU A 326 1.45 13.13 32.96
CA LEU A 326 0.58 13.21 31.80
C LEU A 326 -0.53 12.15 31.87
N ARG A 327 -0.19 10.91 32.23
CA ARG A 327 -1.17 9.83 32.41
C ARG A 327 -2.28 10.23 33.38
N ASP A 328 -1.92 10.78 34.54
CA ASP A 328 -2.87 11.17 35.57
C ASP A 328 -3.79 12.29 35.09
N LEU A 329 -3.26 13.26 34.32
CA LEU A 329 -4.06 14.28 33.64
C LEU A 329 -5.05 13.65 32.64
N VAL A 330 -4.62 12.71 31.80
CA VAL A 330 -5.51 12.09 30.81
C VAL A 330 -6.67 11.34 31.49
N LEU A 331 -6.39 10.63 32.60
CA LEU A 331 -7.42 9.96 33.41
C LEU A 331 -8.42 10.95 34.02
N GLU A 332 -7.93 12.07 34.54
CA GLU A 332 -8.77 13.10 35.16
C GLU A 332 -9.68 13.80 34.15
N TYR A 333 -9.15 14.22 33.01
CA TYR A 333 -9.86 15.08 32.05
C TYR A 333 -10.71 14.36 31.01
N ASN A 334 -10.40 13.10 30.68
CA ASN A 334 -11.06 12.40 29.55
C ASN A 334 -11.78 11.11 29.96
N VAL A 335 -11.40 10.50 31.09
CA VAL A 335 -11.86 9.16 31.46
C VAL A 335 -12.79 9.17 32.68
N LYS A 336 -12.71 10.20 33.54
CA LYS A 336 -13.71 10.42 34.60
C LYS A 336 -14.99 11.09 34.12
N ASP A 337 -14.93 11.85 33.01
CA ASP A 337 -16.06 12.61 32.46
C ASP A 337 -16.43 12.30 30.98
N PRO A 338 -16.43 11.02 30.53
CA PRO A 338 -16.77 10.70 29.14
C PRO A 338 -18.28 10.79 28.83
N LEU A 339 -19.13 11.05 29.84
CA LEU A 339 -20.59 11.01 29.74
C LEU A 339 -21.25 12.28 29.19
N GLN A 340 -20.52 13.37 28.93
CA GLN A 340 -21.11 14.61 28.40
C GLN A 340 -20.75 14.95 26.95
N LYS A 341 -19.81 14.23 26.30
CA LYS A 341 -19.33 14.61 24.95
C LYS A 341 -19.57 13.57 23.85
N LEU A 342 -20.23 12.45 24.17
CA LEU A 342 -20.56 11.36 23.24
C LEU A 342 -22.07 11.09 23.12
N SER A 343 -22.92 12.04 23.57
CA SER A 343 -24.38 12.02 23.37
C SER A 343 -24.83 12.91 22.23
#